data_AF-A0A957BMW4-F1
#
_entry.id   AF-A0A957BMW4-F1
#
_cell.length_a   1.000
_cell.length_b   1.000
_cell.length_c   1.000
_cell.angle_alpha   90.00
_cell.angle_beta   90.00
_cell.angle_gamma   90.00
#
_symmetry.space_group_name_H-M   'P 1'
#
loop_
_entity.id
_entity.type
_entity.pdbx_description
1 polymer ?
#
loop_
_entity_poly.entity_id
_entity_poly.type
_entity_poly.pdbx_seq_one_letter_code
_entity_poly.pdbx_strand_id
1 'polypeptide(L)'
;MLSRLKYYLSSIPTLLYHIKNWSALFAVVAKARPTIVKLRNGQQVKVRSLMDIWIVKETCLDKDYEVNGVPIEDGWQVVDIGAGLGDFVLSAANERPNCKIWAFEPFPESFELLQENIALNQIKNVQVVQTAVSSQSGPMKMFLTGAAVQHIVSNEYSPDSAGNAHEIEVQSQSINDLFSADGMTHCNFLKMDCEGGEFDILLNTKPETLAK
;
A
#
# COMPACT_ATOMS: atom_id res chain seq x y z
N MET A 1 -2.46 -12.61 -21.14
CA MET A 1 -2.36 -13.87 -20.36
C MET A 1 -0.94 -14.45 -20.38
N LEU A 2 -0.31 -14.63 -21.56
CA LEU A 2 1.07 -15.14 -21.69
C LEU A 2 2.14 -14.24 -21.03
N SER A 3 2.00 -12.91 -21.10
CA SER A 3 2.93 -11.96 -20.47
C SER A 3 2.97 -12.06 -18.95
N ARG A 4 1.79 -12.10 -18.31
CA ARG A 4 1.66 -12.28 -16.85
C ARG A 4 2.26 -13.61 -16.39
N LEU A 5 1.97 -14.71 -17.10
CA LEU A 5 2.52 -16.02 -16.76
C LEU A 5 4.05 -16.04 -16.86
N LYS A 6 4.62 -15.42 -17.90
CA LYS A 6 6.07 -15.28 -18.06
C LYS A 6 6.68 -14.49 -16.91
N TYR A 7 6.05 -13.38 -16.51
CA TYR A 7 6.47 -12.58 -15.36
C TYR A 7 6.50 -13.42 -14.08
N TYR A 8 5.40 -14.08 -13.72
CA TYR A 8 5.34 -14.90 -12.51
C TYR A 8 6.39 -16.01 -12.48
N LEU A 9 6.61 -16.70 -13.60
CA LEU A 9 7.66 -17.72 -13.69
C LEU A 9 9.06 -17.12 -13.55
N SER A 10 9.32 -15.96 -14.17
CA SER A 10 10.60 -15.26 -14.06
C SER A 10 10.86 -14.67 -12.67
N SER A 11 9.81 -14.43 -11.88
CA SER A 11 9.90 -13.88 -10.52
C SER A 11 10.25 -14.94 -9.46
N ILE A 12 10.04 -16.23 -9.73
CA ILE A 12 10.33 -17.32 -8.78
C ILE A 12 11.82 -17.36 -8.38
N PRO A 13 12.80 -17.33 -9.31
CA PRO A 13 14.21 -17.28 -8.95
C PRO A 13 14.56 -16.07 -8.07
N THR A 14 14.01 -14.90 -8.39
CA THR A 14 14.19 -13.66 -7.60
C THR A 14 13.66 -13.84 -6.18
N LEU A 15 12.44 -14.36 -6.03
CA LEU A 15 11.85 -14.64 -4.71
C LEU A 15 12.70 -15.63 -3.90
N LEU A 16 13.12 -16.74 -4.49
CA LEU A 16 13.96 -17.75 -3.82
C LEU A 16 15.34 -17.19 -3.44
N TYR A 17 15.88 -16.30 -4.27
CA TYR A 17 17.14 -15.64 -3.99
C TYR A 17 17.00 -14.63 -2.86
N HIS A 18 15.99 -13.74 -2.87
CA HIS A 18 15.87 -12.64 -1.91
C HIS A 18 15.16 -13.00 -0.60
N ILE A 19 14.34 -14.05 -0.56
CA ILE A 19 13.67 -14.50 0.67
C ILE A 19 14.57 -15.46 1.43
N LYS A 20 14.99 -15.05 2.64
CA LYS A 20 15.88 -15.81 3.51
C LYS A 20 15.22 -17.08 4.06
N ASN A 21 13.94 -17.01 4.41
CA ASN A 21 13.17 -18.12 4.97
C ASN A 21 12.19 -18.70 3.93
N TRP A 22 12.70 -19.18 2.80
CA TRP A 22 11.90 -19.71 1.68
C TRP A 22 10.83 -20.75 2.08
N SER A 23 11.01 -21.49 3.18
CA SER A 23 9.98 -22.39 3.71
C SER A 23 8.67 -21.69 4.11
N ALA A 24 8.72 -20.38 4.41
CA ALA A 24 7.54 -19.54 4.62
C ALA A 24 6.63 -19.49 3.39
N LEU A 25 7.19 -19.59 2.18
CA LEU A 25 6.41 -19.59 0.95
C LEU A 25 5.44 -20.78 0.89
N PHE A 26 5.86 -21.96 1.37
CA PHE A 26 4.95 -23.12 1.44
C PHE A 26 3.81 -22.93 2.43
N ALA A 27 4.05 -22.25 3.56
CA ALA A 27 3.00 -21.98 4.53
C ALA A 27 1.89 -21.09 3.93
N VAL A 28 2.29 -20.13 3.09
CA VAL A 28 1.37 -19.26 2.37
C VAL A 28 0.66 -19.99 1.24
N VAL A 29 1.37 -20.81 0.45
CA VAL A 29 0.77 -21.67 -0.60
C VAL A 29 -0.25 -22.63 0.00
N ALA A 30 0.06 -23.22 1.16
CA ALA A 30 -0.84 -24.13 1.87
C ALA A 30 -2.02 -23.42 2.56
N LYS A 31 -2.12 -22.08 2.45
CA LYS A 31 -3.13 -21.22 3.10
C LYS A 31 -3.26 -21.50 4.60
N ALA A 32 -2.18 -21.88 5.25
CA ALA A 32 -2.23 -22.43 6.60
C ALA A 32 -2.35 -21.34 7.67
N ARG A 33 -1.73 -20.17 7.47
CA ARG A 33 -1.76 -19.00 8.38
C ARG A 33 -0.97 -17.80 7.80
N PRO A 34 -1.26 -16.56 8.26
CA PRO A 34 -0.36 -15.44 8.05
C PRO A 34 1.07 -15.79 8.49
N THR A 35 2.06 -15.40 7.70
CA THR A 35 3.46 -15.81 7.89
C THR A 35 4.37 -14.61 7.68
N ILE A 36 5.49 -14.57 8.42
CA ILE A 36 6.52 -13.54 8.23
C ILE A 36 7.50 -14.00 7.17
N VAL A 37 7.58 -13.26 6.06
CA VAL A 37 8.63 -13.36 5.05
C VAL A 37 9.79 -12.48 5.49
N LYS A 38 11.00 -13.05 5.51
CA LYS A 38 12.24 -12.34 5.86
C LYS A 38 13.07 -12.16 4.61
N LEU A 39 13.28 -10.92 4.21
CA LEU A 39 14.11 -10.56 3.07
C LEU A 39 15.59 -10.54 3.48
N ARG A 40 16.48 -10.79 2.53
CA ARG A 40 17.94 -10.79 2.76
C ARG A 40 18.50 -9.41 3.11
N ASN A 41 17.82 -8.33 2.73
CA ASN A 41 18.16 -6.96 3.12
C ASN A 41 17.78 -6.64 4.58
N GLY A 42 17.22 -7.61 5.33
CA GLY A 42 16.85 -7.47 6.74
C GLY A 42 15.37 -7.16 6.96
N GLN A 43 14.64 -6.71 5.94
CA GLN A 43 13.22 -6.41 6.05
C GLN A 43 12.40 -7.66 6.38
N GLN A 44 11.36 -7.49 7.18
CA GLN A 44 10.43 -8.54 7.57
C GLN A 44 9.01 -8.10 7.24
N VAL A 45 8.28 -8.92 6.48
CA VAL A 45 6.91 -8.59 6.06
C VAL A 45 5.99 -9.74 6.46
N LYS A 46 5.02 -9.46 7.31
CA LYS A 46 3.88 -10.35 7.56
C LYS A 46 2.97 -10.31 6.33
N VAL A 47 2.76 -11.48 5.74
CA VAL A 47 1.93 -11.70 4.57
C VAL A 47 0.79 -12.66 4.89
N ARG A 48 -0.37 -12.45 4.28
CA ARG A 48 -1.59 -13.27 4.44
C ARG A 48 -1.82 -14.19 3.25
N SER A 49 -1.36 -13.80 2.06
CA SER A 49 -1.70 -14.45 0.81
C SER A 49 -0.52 -14.55 -0.16
N LEU A 50 -0.69 -15.31 -1.25
CA LEU A 50 0.28 -15.31 -2.35
C LEU A 50 0.34 -13.96 -3.06
N MET A 51 -0.77 -13.20 -3.11
CA MET A 51 -0.78 -11.85 -3.68
C MET A 51 0.11 -10.91 -2.88
N ASP A 52 0.08 -10.97 -1.56
CA ASP A 52 0.96 -10.17 -0.71
C ASP A 52 2.46 -10.45 -1.01
N ILE A 53 2.82 -11.70 -1.35
CA ILE A 53 4.19 -12.03 -1.75
C ILE A 53 4.55 -11.39 -3.09
N TRP A 54 3.61 -11.37 -4.05
CA TRP A 54 3.81 -10.69 -5.33
C TRP A 54 3.97 -9.19 -5.13
N ILE A 55 3.13 -8.57 -4.30
CA ILE A 55 3.23 -7.15 -3.93
C ILE A 55 4.59 -6.85 -3.27
N VAL A 56 5.03 -7.65 -2.30
CA VAL A 56 6.36 -7.49 -1.68
C VAL A 56 7.48 -7.60 -2.71
N LYS A 57 7.32 -8.45 -3.74
CA LYS A 57 8.31 -8.57 -4.81
C LYS A 57 8.34 -7.31 -5.68
N GLU A 58 7.18 -6.86 -6.14
CA GLU A 58 7.04 -5.67 -7.00
C GLU A 58 7.53 -4.40 -6.27
N THR A 59 7.10 -4.22 -5.02
CA THR A 59 7.40 -2.98 -4.29
C THR A 59 8.75 -3.00 -3.57
N CYS A 60 9.09 -4.08 -2.86
CA CYS A 60 10.31 -4.10 -2.03
C CYS A 60 11.55 -4.64 -2.78
N LEU A 61 11.38 -5.50 -3.79
CA LEU A 61 12.51 -6.09 -4.52
C LEU A 61 12.73 -5.41 -5.88
N ASP A 62 11.68 -5.19 -6.66
CA ASP A 62 11.79 -4.52 -7.97
C ASP A 62 11.79 -3.00 -7.84
N LYS A 63 11.27 -2.46 -6.73
CA LYS A 63 11.13 -1.01 -6.48
C LYS A 63 10.33 -0.30 -7.58
N ASP A 64 9.23 -0.90 -8.01
CA ASP A 64 8.47 -0.47 -9.19
C ASP A 64 8.05 1.01 -9.16
N TYR A 65 7.71 1.56 -8.00
CA TYR A 65 7.35 2.98 -7.85
C TYR A 65 8.54 3.95 -8.03
N GLU A 66 9.77 3.52 -7.76
CA GLU A 66 10.97 4.33 -7.96
C GLU A 66 11.54 4.16 -9.37
N VAL A 67 11.53 2.93 -9.90
CA VAL A 67 12.05 2.60 -11.23
C VAL A 67 11.21 3.22 -12.34
N ASN A 68 9.88 3.20 -12.19
CA ASN A 68 8.96 3.78 -13.17
C ASN A 68 8.57 5.23 -12.86
N GLY A 69 8.98 5.75 -11.70
CA GLY A 69 8.74 7.12 -11.25
C GLY A 69 10.04 7.90 -11.11
N VAL A 70 10.32 8.33 -9.88
CA VAL A 70 11.58 8.97 -9.51
C VAL A 70 12.20 8.27 -8.29
N PRO A 71 13.53 8.16 -8.20
CA PRO A 71 14.18 7.66 -6.99
C PRO A 71 13.85 8.53 -5.78
N ILE A 72 13.60 7.91 -4.63
CA ILE A 72 13.36 8.64 -3.37
C ILE A 72 14.70 8.96 -2.71
N GLU A 73 14.93 10.25 -2.45
CA GLU A 73 16.11 10.71 -1.69
C GLU A 73 15.81 10.77 -0.19
N ASP A 74 16.85 10.60 0.63
CA ASP A 74 16.74 10.70 2.08
C ASP A 74 16.43 12.15 2.51
N GLY A 75 15.55 12.30 3.51
CA GLY A 75 15.07 13.62 3.97
C GLY A 75 13.79 14.12 3.26
N TRP A 76 13.28 13.39 2.28
CA TRP A 76 12.04 13.74 1.58
C TRP A 76 10.78 13.55 2.43
N GLN A 77 9.76 14.36 2.13
CA GLN A 77 8.38 14.15 2.58
C GLN A 77 7.66 13.26 1.58
N VAL A 78 7.24 12.08 2.03
CA VAL A 78 6.61 11.05 1.19
C VAL A 78 5.19 10.80 1.66
N VAL A 79 4.26 10.72 0.72
CA VAL A 79 2.86 10.42 0.97
C VAL A 79 2.49 9.14 0.24
N ASP A 80 1.97 8.17 0.99
CA ASP A 80 1.46 6.89 0.50
C ASP A 80 -0.05 6.81 0.73
N ILE A 81 -0.82 6.90 -0.35
CA ILE A 81 -2.27 6.73 -0.35
C ILE A 81 -2.61 5.31 -0.81
N GLY A 82 -3.37 4.60 0.03
CA GLY A 82 -3.67 3.18 -0.14
C GLY A 82 -2.49 2.30 0.29
N ALA A 83 -2.00 2.50 1.50
CA ALA A 83 -0.76 1.89 1.97
C ALA A 83 -0.81 0.36 2.11
N GLY A 84 -2.00 -0.26 2.08
CA GLY A 84 -2.16 -1.70 1.99
C GLY A 84 -1.52 -2.44 3.16
N LEU A 85 -0.64 -3.40 2.87
CA LEU A 85 0.13 -4.11 3.91
C LEU A 85 1.40 -3.36 4.35
N GLY A 86 1.66 -2.17 3.81
CA GLY A 86 2.80 -1.32 4.13
C GLY A 86 4.08 -1.64 3.36
N ASP A 87 4.02 -2.42 2.31
CA ASP A 87 5.17 -2.78 1.47
C ASP A 87 5.94 -1.55 0.94
N PHE A 88 5.24 -0.54 0.40
CA PHE A 88 5.88 0.69 -0.05
C PHE A 88 6.49 1.47 1.11
N VAL A 89 5.75 1.63 2.22
CA VAL A 89 6.25 2.26 3.44
C VAL A 89 7.54 1.60 3.94
N LEU A 90 7.60 0.26 3.97
CA LEU A 90 8.78 -0.48 4.38
C LEU A 90 9.96 -0.22 3.43
N SER A 91 9.71 -0.22 2.13
CA SER A 91 10.70 0.04 1.08
C SER A 91 11.27 1.46 1.18
N ALA A 92 10.41 2.46 1.35
CA ALA A 92 10.79 3.85 1.48
C ALA A 92 11.51 4.15 2.81
N ALA A 93 10.99 3.65 3.94
CA ALA A 93 11.50 4.03 5.26
C ALA A 93 12.85 3.39 5.61
N ASN A 94 13.05 2.11 5.25
CA ASN A 94 14.17 1.32 5.76
C ASN A 94 15.53 1.80 5.21
N GLU A 95 15.57 2.33 3.99
CA GLU A 95 16.79 2.86 3.37
C GLU A 95 16.97 4.38 3.58
N ARG A 96 15.92 5.07 4.05
CA ARG A 96 15.89 6.53 4.20
C ARG A 96 15.39 6.96 5.58
N PRO A 97 16.24 6.89 6.62
CA PRO A 97 15.83 7.15 8.00
C PRO A 97 15.44 8.62 8.27
N ASN A 98 15.84 9.57 7.40
CA ASN A 98 15.50 10.99 7.56
C ASN A 98 14.25 11.39 6.77
N CYS A 99 13.70 10.51 5.91
CA CYS A 99 12.41 10.78 5.29
C CYS A 99 11.30 10.90 6.34
N LYS A 100 10.28 11.71 6.06
CA LYS A 100 9.03 11.74 6.81
C LYS A 100 7.92 11.18 5.93
N ILE A 101 7.35 10.06 6.34
CA ILE A 101 6.38 9.32 5.53
C ILE A 101 5.00 9.41 6.18
N TRP A 102 3.98 9.76 5.41
CA TRP A 102 2.58 9.63 5.80
C TRP A 102 1.94 8.51 5.01
N ALA A 103 1.32 7.56 5.70
CA ALA A 103 0.68 6.40 5.10
C ALA A 103 -0.81 6.38 5.46
N PHE A 104 -1.66 6.35 4.45
CA PHE A 104 -3.11 6.39 4.58
C PHE A 104 -3.70 5.06 4.13
N GLU A 105 -4.39 4.38 5.05
CA GLU A 105 -5.02 3.09 4.79
C GLU A 105 -6.40 3.03 5.48
N PRO A 106 -7.51 3.03 4.73
CA PRO A 106 -8.85 3.05 5.31
C PRO A 106 -9.28 1.71 5.94
N PHE A 107 -8.83 0.58 5.40
CA PHE A 107 -9.37 -0.72 5.79
C PHE A 107 -8.76 -1.19 7.12
N PRO A 108 -9.58 -1.47 8.15
CA PRO A 108 -9.07 -1.84 9.48
C PRO A 108 -8.06 -2.98 9.47
N GLU A 109 -8.33 -4.07 8.74
CA GLU A 109 -7.44 -5.23 8.69
C GLU A 109 -6.09 -4.90 8.00
N SER A 110 -6.12 -4.11 6.92
CA SER A 110 -4.91 -3.67 6.22
C SER A 110 -4.14 -2.66 7.07
N PHE A 111 -4.82 -1.74 7.74
CA PHE A 111 -4.22 -0.77 8.66
C PHE A 111 -3.52 -1.46 9.85
N GLU A 112 -4.15 -2.47 10.46
CA GLU A 112 -3.53 -3.28 11.50
C GLU A 112 -2.28 -4.01 10.96
N LEU A 113 -2.36 -4.61 9.77
CA LEU A 113 -1.22 -5.29 9.15
C LEU A 113 -0.07 -4.34 8.82
N LEU A 114 -0.37 -3.14 8.31
CA LEU A 114 0.59 -2.05 8.08
C LEU A 114 1.32 -1.69 9.37
N GLN A 115 0.58 -1.49 10.47
CA GLN A 115 1.15 -1.18 11.78
C GLN A 115 2.05 -2.30 12.30
N GLU A 116 1.61 -3.55 12.19
CA GLU A 116 2.43 -4.71 12.55
C GLU A 116 3.72 -4.76 11.73
N ASN A 117 3.64 -4.53 10.42
CA ASN A 117 4.79 -4.55 9.53
C ASN A 117 5.79 -3.42 9.84
N ILE A 118 5.31 -2.21 10.13
CA ILE A 118 6.18 -1.10 10.60
C ILE A 118 6.89 -1.50 11.90
N ALA A 119 6.15 -2.08 12.86
CA ALA A 119 6.70 -2.49 14.14
C ALA A 119 7.74 -3.63 14.00
N LEU A 120 7.50 -4.60 13.11
CA LEU A 120 8.42 -5.71 12.81
C LEU A 120 9.79 -5.23 12.29
N ASN A 121 9.84 -4.05 11.67
CA ASN A 121 11.05 -3.44 11.12
C ASN A 121 11.59 -2.29 11.96
N GLN A 122 10.98 -2.00 13.12
CA GLN A 122 11.41 -0.94 14.03
C GLN A 122 11.46 0.45 13.36
N ILE A 123 10.59 0.68 12.37
CA ILE A 123 10.52 1.94 11.63
C ILE A 123 9.86 3.01 12.50
N LYS A 124 10.45 4.20 12.53
CA LYS A 124 10.03 5.31 13.42
C LYS A 124 9.65 6.59 12.68
N ASN A 125 9.96 6.68 11.40
CA ASN A 125 9.81 7.88 10.58
C ASN A 125 8.55 7.85 9.70
N VAL A 126 7.55 7.07 10.13
CA VAL A 126 6.26 6.92 9.44
C VAL A 126 5.13 7.30 10.39
N GLN A 127 4.21 8.13 9.91
CA GLN A 127 2.92 8.39 10.54
C GLN A 127 1.83 7.67 9.75
N VAL A 128 1.14 6.74 10.41
CA VAL A 128 0.00 6.02 9.82
C VAL A 128 -1.31 6.67 10.22
N VAL A 129 -2.25 6.77 9.29
CA VAL A 129 -3.59 7.33 9.53
C VAL A 129 -4.63 6.41 8.93
N GLN A 130 -5.57 5.95 9.76
CA GLN A 130 -6.67 5.10 9.33
C GLN A 130 -7.80 5.95 8.73
N THR A 131 -7.62 6.37 7.49
CA THR A 131 -8.61 7.15 6.73
C THR A 131 -8.44 6.87 5.24
N ALA A 132 -9.53 6.97 4.50
CA ALA A 132 -9.46 7.09 3.06
C ALA A 132 -8.97 8.51 2.70
N VAL A 133 -8.31 8.62 1.56
CA VAL A 133 -8.09 9.92 0.90
C VAL A 133 -9.03 9.98 -0.29
N SER A 134 -9.84 11.02 -0.40
CA SER A 134 -10.78 11.20 -1.51
C SER A 134 -10.87 12.66 -1.96
N SER A 135 -11.84 13.00 -2.81
CA SER A 135 -12.16 14.38 -3.17
C SER A 135 -12.87 15.15 -2.05
N GLN A 136 -13.49 14.47 -1.06
CA GLN A 136 -14.31 15.09 -0.01
C GLN A 136 -14.05 14.48 1.37
N SER A 137 -14.03 15.34 2.39
CA SER A 137 -13.94 14.89 3.78
C SER A 137 -15.29 14.44 4.32
N GLY A 138 -15.29 13.40 5.14
CA GLY A 138 -16.47 12.85 5.81
C GLY A 138 -16.58 11.33 5.71
N PRO A 139 -17.64 10.74 6.28
CA PRO A 139 -17.89 9.30 6.15
C PRO A 139 -18.12 8.92 4.69
N MET A 140 -17.55 7.80 4.26
CA MET A 140 -17.79 7.21 2.95
C MET A 140 -17.91 5.69 3.02
N LYS A 141 -18.59 5.11 2.03
CA LYS A 141 -18.75 3.68 1.90
C LYS A 141 -17.71 3.13 0.93
N MET A 142 -17.09 2.01 1.30
CA MET A 142 -16.15 1.28 0.46
C MET A 142 -16.55 -0.20 0.40
N PHE A 143 -16.22 -0.87 -0.70
CA PHE A 143 -16.59 -2.25 -0.93
C PHE A 143 -15.37 -3.17 -0.94
N LEU A 144 -15.47 -4.28 -0.21
CA LEU A 144 -14.50 -5.37 -0.23
C LEU A 144 -14.89 -6.37 -1.33
N THR A 145 -14.01 -6.58 -2.31
CA THR A 145 -14.19 -7.64 -3.30
C THR A 145 -13.12 -8.72 -3.15
N GLY A 146 -13.53 -9.94 -2.77
CA GLY A 146 -12.66 -11.13 -2.75
C GLY A 146 -11.80 -11.30 -1.49
N ALA A 147 -10.92 -12.32 -1.53
CA ALA A 147 -10.04 -12.71 -0.41
C ALA A 147 -8.65 -12.05 -0.46
N ALA A 148 -8.36 -11.28 -1.51
CA ALA A 148 -7.16 -10.48 -1.65
C ALA A 148 -7.63 -9.04 -1.86
N VAL A 149 -7.31 -8.20 -0.88
CA VAL A 149 -7.39 -6.73 -0.82
C VAL A 149 -7.40 -6.08 -2.21
N GLN A 150 -8.58 -6.05 -2.82
CA GLN A 150 -8.93 -5.24 -3.98
C GLN A 150 -10.13 -4.44 -3.53
N HIS A 151 -9.98 -3.12 -3.50
CA HIS A 151 -10.88 -2.24 -2.79
C HIS A 151 -11.49 -1.24 -3.75
N ILE A 152 -12.68 -1.55 -4.25
CA ILE A 152 -13.34 -0.66 -5.20
C ILE A 152 -14.01 0.49 -4.44
N VAL A 153 -13.63 1.71 -4.80
CA VAL A 153 -14.37 2.93 -4.43
C VAL A 153 -15.43 3.18 -5.49
N SER A 154 -16.69 2.82 -5.23
CA SER A 154 -17.79 3.16 -6.13
C SER A 154 -19.10 3.40 -5.38
N ASN A 155 -19.79 4.50 -5.66
CA ASN A 155 -21.18 4.73 -5.20
C ASN A 155 -22.22 3.88 -5.97
N GLU A 156 -21.81 3.22 -7.06
CA GLU A 156 -22.66 2.39 -7.91
C GLU A 156 -22.01 1.02 -8.15
N TYR A 157 -21.83 0.24 -7.09
CA TYR A 157 -21.45 -1.16 -7.27
C TYR A 157 -22.70 -1.99 -7.61
N SER A 158 -22.72 -2.56 -8.81
CA SER A 158 -23.63 -3.67 -9.12
C SER A 158 -22.97 -4.95 -8.61
N PRO A 159 -23.58 -5.70 -7.68
CA PRO A 159 -22.97 -6.93 -7.18
C PRO A 159 -22.68 -7.87 -8.35
N ASP A 160 -21.45 -8.37 -8.43
CA ASP A 160 -21.15 -9.56 -9.24
C ASP A 160 -22.16 -10.66 -8.90
N SER A 161 -22.45 -11.53 -9.87
CA SER A 161 -23.49 -12.57 -9.81
C SER A 161 -23.37 -13.59 -8.64
N ALA A 162 -22.39 -13.40 -7.75
CA ALA A 162 -22.11 -14.18 -6.56
C ALA A 162 -22.40 -13.46 -5.21
N GLY A 163 -22.79 -12.17 -5.20
CA GLY A 163 -23.36 -11.50 -4.01
C GLY A 163 -22.44 -11.25 -2.81
N ASN A 164 -21.12 -11.32 -2.95
CA ASN A 164 -20.17 -11.27 -1.81
C ASN A 164 -19.37 -9.95 -1.71
N ALA A 165 -20.00 -8.79 -1.91
CA ALA A 165 -19.35 -7.50 -1.60
C ALA A 165 -19.67 -7.12 -0.14
N HIS A 166 -18.66 -7.07 0.72
CA HIS A 166 -18.83 -6.57 2.08
C HIS A 166 -18.63 -5.06 2.08
N GLU A 167 -19.69 -4.31 2.37
CA GLU A 167 -19.66 -2.86 2.52
C GLU A 167 -19.10 -2.49 3.90
N ILE A 168 -18.19 -1.52 3.94
CA ILE A 168 -17.73 -0.89 5.18
C ILE A 168 -17.88 0.62 5.09
N GLU A 169 -18.16 1.25 6.23
CA GLU A 169 -18.10 2.70 6.37
C GLU A 169 -16.74 3.09 6.96
N VAL A 170 -16.07 4.03 6.31
CA VAL A 170 -14.77 4.57 6.76
C VAL A 170 -14.83 6.09 6.82
N GLN A 171 -13.94 6.69 7.58
CA GLN A 171 -13.70 8.13 7.47
C GLN A 171 -12.84 8.40 6.24
N SER A 172 -13.13 9.52 5.57
CA SER A 172 -12.35 10.06 4.47
C SER A 172 -11.89 11.48 4.81
N GLN A 173 -10.69 11.82 4.35
CA GLN A 173 -10.18 13.18 4.32
C GLN A 173 -9.88 13.58 2.88
N SER A 174 -10.29 14.79 2.49
CA SER A 174 -9.94 15.29 1.17
C SER A 174 -8.44 15.54 1.06
N ILE A 175 -7.85 15.32 -0.11
CA ILE A 175 -6.43 15.66 -0.33
C ILE A 175 -6.15 17.15 -0.10
N ASN A 176 -7.11 18.02 -0.41
CA ASN A 176 -7.00 19.45 -0.11
C ASN A 176 -6.90 19.71 1.41
N ASP A 177 -7.66 18.95 2.22
CA ASP A 177 -7.64 19.09 3.68
C ASP A 177 -6.38 18.48 4.30
N LEU A 178 -5.87 17.40 3.71
CA LEU A 178 -4.59 16.80 4.11
C LEU A 178 -3.44 17.80 3.99
N PHE A 179 -3.40 18.55 2.89
CA PHE A 179 -2.36 19.54 2.63
C PHE A 179 -2.67 20.94 3.19
N SER A 180 -3.87 21.20 3.71
CA SER A 180 -4.21 22.47 4.35
C SER A 180 -3.91 22.50 5.85
N ALA A 181 -3.82 21.33 6.49
CA ALA A 181 -3.42 21.20 7.88
C ALA A 181 -1.94 21.57 8.09
N ASP A 182 -1.63 22.18 9.25
CA ASP A 182 -0.29 22.68 9.62
C ASP A 182 0.85 21.63 9.57
N GLY A 183 0.54 20.35 9.32
CA GLY A 183 1.49 19.24 9.33
C GLY A 183 2.10 18.84 7.98
N MET A 184 1.42 19.07 6.86
CA MET A 184 1.83 18.58 5.53
C MET A 184 1.79 19.71 4.49
N THR A 185 2.85 20.51 4.47
CA THR A 185 2.96 21.70 3.62
C THR A 185 3.67 21.46 2.31
N HIS A 186 4.32 20.30 2.15
CA HIS A 186 5.15 19.94 0.99
C HIS A 186 5.09 18.43 0.75
N CYS A 187 5.15 17.98 -0.50
CA CYS A 187 5.29 16.57 -0.86
C CYS A 187 6.38 16.40 -1.92
N ASN A 188 7.43 15.65 -1.59
CA ASN A 188 8.46 15.31 -2.56
C ASN A 188 8.08 14.08 -3.40
N PHE A 189 7.31 13.15 -2.83
CA PHE A 189 6.91 11.92 -3.49
C PHE A 189 5.51 11.50 -3.07
N LEU A 190 4.59 11.44 -4.03
CA LEU A 190 3.22 10.98 -3.82
C LEU A 190 3.02 9.63 -4.54
N LYS A 191 2.87 8.56 -3.76
CA LYS A 191 2.33 7.30 -4.25
C LYS A 191 0.82 7.28 -4.02
N MET A 192 0.07 6.95 -5.07
CA MET A 192 -1.38 6.84 -5.03
C MET A 192 -1.80 5.56 -5.72
N ASP A 193 -2.23 4.59 -4.93
CA ASP A 193 -2.73 3.28 -5.38
C ASP A 193 -3.83 2.88 -4.39
N CYS A 194 -5.01 3.47 -4.58
CA CYS A 194 -6.17 3.32 -3.70
C CYS A 194 -7.32 2.56 -4.38
N GLU A 195 -7.01 1.83 -5.45
CA GLU A 195 -7.88 0.86 -6.11
C GLU A 195 -9.19 1.48 -6.64
N GLY A 196 -9.11 2.70 -7.21
CA GLY A 196 -10.19 3.32 -7.98
C GLY A 196 -10.54 4.77 -7.63
N GLY A 197 -9.96 5.33 -6.57
CA GLY A 197 -10.20 6.73 -6.16
C GLY A 197 -9.31 7.77 -6.87
N GLU A 198 -8.28 7.34 -7.60
CA GLU A 198 -7.17 8.19 -8.01
C GLU A 198 -7.61 9.35 -8.92
N PHE A 199 -8.43 9.05 -9.94
CA PHE A 199 -8.93 10.07 -10.86
C PHE A 199 -9.82 11.09 -10.16
N ASP A 200 -10.73 10.63 -9.29
CA ASP A 200 -11.63 11.53 -8.58
C ASP A 200 -10.86 12.46 -7.63
N ILE A 201 -9.87 11.93 -6.92
CA ILE A 201 -8.95 12.72 -6.09
C ILE A 201 -8.27 13.78 -6.95
N LEU A 202 -7.55 13.38 -8.00
CA LEU A 202 -6.72 14.29 -8.79
C LEU A 202 -7.53 15.36 -9.52
N LEU A 203 -8.68 15.00 -10.10
CA LEU A 203 -9.51 15.95 -10.86
C LEU A 203 -10.23 16.97 -9.96
N ASN A 204 -10.43 16.65 -8.69
CA ASN A 204 -11.03 17.56 -7.70
C ASN A 204 -10.01 18.18 -6.73
N THR A 205 -8.71 17.95 -6.96
CA THR A 205 -7.65 18.60 -6.20
C THR A 205 -7.46 20.03 -6.69
N LYS A 206 -7.34 20.99 -5.75
CA LYS A 206 -7.08 22.38 -6.11
C LYS A 206 -5.67 22.54 -6.70
N PRO A 207 -5.45 23.41 -7.70
CA PRO A 207 -4.12 23.65 -8.26
C PRO A 207 -3.07 24.05 -7.21
N GLU A 208 -3.45 24.79 -6.17
CA GLU A 208 -2.52 25.20 -5.11
C GLU A 208 -2.07 24.03 -4.23
N THR A 209 -2.89 22.97 -4.13
CA THR A 209 -2.53 21.73 -3.44
C THR A 209 -1.57 20.90 -4.29
N LEU A 210 -1.80 20.81 -5.61
CA LEU A 210 -0.91 20.09 -6.54
C LEU A 210 0.46 20.75 -6.70
N ALA A 211 0.58 22.04 -6.34
CA ALA A 211 1.83 22.79 -6.39
C ALA A 211 2.69 22.64 -5.13
N LYS A 212 2.20 21.93 -4.10
CA LYS A 212 2.93 21.59 -2.87
C LYS A 212 3.68 20.27 -3.03
#